data_AF-A0A3S0D272-F1
#
_entry.id   AF-A0A3S0D272-F1
#
_cell.length_a   1.000
_cell.length_b   1.000
_cell.length_c   1.000
_cell.angle_alpha   90.00
_cell.angle_beta   90.00
_cell.angle_gamma   90.00
#
_symmetry.space_group_name_H-M   'P 1'
#
loop_
_entity.id
_entity.type
_entity.pdbx_description
1 polymer ?
#
loop_
_entity_poly.entity_id
_entity_poly.type
_entity_poly.pdbx_seq_one_letter_code
_entity_poly.pdbx_strand_id
1 'polypeptide(L)'
;MAAQAGPFWVEVGKRLRAARHAKGYKPEEVEAIVSRRFSGVALSSYERGDRMPRLDDLLLMARTYEVSLDAFVPENWESLLP
;
A
#
# COMPACT_ATOMS: atom_id res chain seq x y z
N MET A 1 -16.91 4.39 12.46
CA MET A 1 -16.51 4.17 11.06
C MET A 1 -15.19 4.87 10.85
N ALA A 2 -14.10 4.17 10.49
CA ALA A 2 -12.84 4.85 10.21
C ALA A 2 -13.03 5.77 8.99
N ALA A 3 -12.60 7.02 9.09
CA ALA A 3 -12.63 7.94 7.97
C ALA A 3 -11.76 7.35 6.85
N GLN A 4 -12.37 7.11 5.69
CA GLN A 4 -11.64 6.68 4.49
C GLN A 4 -10.56 7.71 4.20
N ALA A 5 -9.36 7.27 3.82
CA ALA A 5 -8.21 8.14 3.65
C ALA A 5 -8.33 9.13 2.48
N GLY A 6 -9.43 9.12 1.72
CA GLY A 6 -9.69 10.00 0.58
C GLY A 6 -9.34 9.36 -0.77
N PRO A 7 -9.78 9.94 -1.90
CA PRO A 7 -9.68 9.34 -3.22
C PRO A 7 -8.25 8.95 -3.64
N PHE A 8 -7.28 9.81 -3.33
CA PHE A 8 -5.87 9.53 -3.57
C PHE A 8 -5.40 8.21 -2.92
N TRP A 9 -5.71 8.01 -1.65
CA TRP A 9 -5.25 6.84 -0.90
C TRP A 9 -5.95 5.55 -1.28
N VAL A 10 -7.20 5.63 -1.76
CA VAL A 10 -7.87 4.48 -2.37
C VAL A 10 -7.10 4.00 -3.60
N GLU A 11 -6.64 4.93 -4.43
CA GLU A 11 -5.90 4.57 -5.66
C GLU A 11 -4.47 4.08 -5.36
N VAL A 12 -3.78 4.70 -4.40
CA VAL A 12 -2.51 4.18 -3.86
C VAL A 12 -2.68 2.76 -3.33
N GLY A 13 -3.76 2.49 -2.58
CA GLY A 13 -4.09 1.17 -2.06
C GLY A 13 -4.26 0.11 -3.17
N LYS A 14 -4.97 0.44 -4.25
CA LYS A 14 -5.11 -0.47 -5.40
C LYS A 14 -3.76 -0.78 -6.05
N ARG A 15 -2.89 0.21 -6.20
CA ARG A 15 -1.55 0.04 -6.78
C ARG A 15 -0.65 -0.80 -5.89
N LEU A 16 -0.69 -0.59 -4.56
CA LEU A 16 -0.03 -1.45 -3.58
C LEU A 16 -0.47 -2.92 -3.72
N ARG A 17 -1.79 -3.13 -3.81
CA ARG A 17 -2.38 -4.46 -3.99
C ARG A 17 -1.90 -5.10 -5.29
N ALA A 18 -1.88 -4.35 -6.39
CA ALA A 18 -1.42 -4.83 -7.69
C ALA A 18 0.06 -5.26 -7.64
N ALA A 19 0.93 -4.42 -7.05
CA ALA A 19 2.35 -4.74 -6.88
C ALA A 19 2.57 -6.00 -6.03
N ARG A 20 1.81 -6.17 -4.95
CA ARG A 20 1.86 -7.39 -4.13
C ARG A 20 1.44 -8.63 -4.94
N HIS A 21 0.33 -8.55 -5.68
CA HIS A 21 -0.15 -9.67 -6.50
C HIS A 21 0.82 -10.04 -7.61
N ALA A 22 1.53 -9.07 -8.20
CA ALA A 22 2.56 -9.34 -9.19
C ALA A 22 3.72 -10.20 -8.64
N LYS A 23 3.98 -10.13 -7.32
CA LYS A 23 4.92 -11.01 -6.61
C LYS A 23 4.32 -12.34 -6.15
N GLY A 24 3.00 -12.52 -6.27
CA GLY A 24 2.30 -13.72 -5.81
C GLY A 24 2.14 -13.82 -4.29
N TYR A 25 2.40 -12.74 -3.55
CA TYR A 25 2.35 -12.76 -2.08
C TYR A 25 0.94 -12.55 -1.54
N LYS A 26 0.59 -13.23 -0.46
CA LYS A 26 -0.55 -12.94 0.40
C LYS A 26 -0.17 -11.93 1.49
N PRO A 27 -1.13 -11.19 2.09
CA PRO A 27 -0.82 -10.21 3.12
C PRO A 27 -0.04 -10.77 4.33
N GLU A 28 -0.35 -11.98 4.77
CA GLU A 28 0.34 -12.68 5.85
C GLU A 28 1.78 -13.08 5.51
N GLU A 29 2.06 -13.36 4.23
CA GLU A 29 3.43 -13.64 3.76
C GLU A 29 4.27 -12.37 3.75
N VAL A 30 3.67 -11.24 3.35
CA VAL A 30 4.34 -9.93 3.43
C VAL A 30 4.66 -9.57 4.88
N GLU A 31 3.73 -9.79 5.82
CA GLU A 31 3.97 -9.59 7.26
C GLU A 31 5.22 -10.37 7.75
N ALA A 32 5.38 -11.61 7.30
CA ALA A 32 6.55 -12.42 7.63
C ALA A 32 7.84 -11.86 6.99
N ILE A 33 7.79 -11.46 5.71
CA ILE A 33 8.94 -10.89 4.98
C ILE A 33 9.43 -9.58 5.63
N VAL A 34 8.50 -8.71 6.03
CA VAL A 34 8.83 -7.40 6.63
C VAL A 34 9.11 -7.49 8.14
N SER A 35 9.33 -8.69 8.68
CA SER A 35 9.63 -8.92 10.10
C SER A 35 8.60 -8.27 11.04
N ARG A 36 7.31 -8.38 10.69
CA ARG A 36 6.17 -7.82 11.45
C ARG A 36 6.21 -6.30 11.65
N ARG A 37 6.87 -5.55 10.77
CA ARG A 37 6.82 -4.07 10.76
C ARG A 37 5.37 -3.55 10.78
N PHE A 38 4.50 -4.24 10.04
CA PHE A 38 3.06 -4.10 10.04
C PHE A 38 2.42 -5.47 9.81
N SER A 39 1.15 -5.63 10.22
CA SER A 39 0.42 -6.89 10.04
C SER A 39 -0.23 -7.00 8.66
N GLY A 40 -0.55 -8.23 8.24
CA GLY A 40 -1.31 -8.50 7.02
C GLY A 40 -2.70 -7.83 7.03
N VAL A 41 -3.30 -7.65 8.20
CA VAL A 41 -4.54 -6.88 8.37
C VAL A 41 -4.31 -5.40 8.10
N ALA A 42 -3.22 -4.81 8.62
CA ALA A 42 -2.87 -3.42 8.36
C ALA A 42 -2.59 -3.19 6.86
N LEU A 43 -1.83 -4.10 6.24
CA LEU A 43 -1.60 -4.08 4.79
C LEU A 43 -2.91 -4.14 4.01
N SER A 44 -3.83 -5.04 4.37
CA SER A 44 -5.13 -5.14 3.73
C SER A 44 -5.95 -3.84 3.86
N SER A 45 -5.85 -3.14 5.00
CA SER A 45 -6.47 -1.83 5.18
C SER A 45 -5.81 -0.72 4.37
N TYR A 46 -4.48 -0.77 4.19
CA TYR A 46 -3.75 0.13 3.29
C TYR A 46 -4.21 -0.07 1.84
N GLU A 47 -4.34 -1.32 1.40
CA GLU A 47 -4.77 -1.68 0.05
C GLU A 47 -6.19 -1.24 -0.31
N ARG A 48 -7.07 -1.11 0.69
CA ARG A 48 -8.43 -0.58 0.49
C ARG A 48 -8.50 0.95 0.59
N GLY A 49 -7.44 1.61 1.05
CA GLY A 49 -7.48 3.04 1.38
C GLY A 49 -8.24 3.35 2.67
N ASP A 50 -8.53 2.34 3.50
CA ASP A 50 -9.18 2.55 4.82
C ASP A 50 -8.22 3.19 5.82
N ARG A 51 -6.91 3.01 5.60
CA ARG A 51 -5.85 3.52 6.46
C ARG A 51 -4.66 3.96 5.61
N MET A 52 -4.04 5.06 5.99
CA MET A 52 -2.81 5.55 5.36
C MET A 52 -1.58 4.82 5.94
N PRO A 53 -0.73 4.19 5.12
CA PRO A 53 0.59 3.73 5.56
C PRO A 53 1.51 4.94 5.84
N ARG A 54 2.46 4.77 6.74
CA ARG A 54 3.54 5.75 6.91
C ARG A 54 4.54 5.63 5.74
N LEU A 55 5.33 6.69 5.52
CA LEU A 55 6.32 6.73 4.44
C LEU A 55 7.35 5.60 4.55
N ASP A 56 7.80 5.25 5.75
CA ASP A 56 8.75 4.17 5.98
C ASP A 56 8.15 2.78 5.66
N ASP A 57 6.87 2.57 5.96
CA ASP A 57 6.15 1.36 5.57
C ASP A 57 5.98 1.28 4.04
N LEU A 58 5.71 2.41 3.35
CA LEU A 58 5.65 2.48 1.89
C LEU A 58 7.00 2.15 1.24
N LEU A 59 8.09 2.71 1.74
CA LEU A 59 9.44 2.41 1.27
C LEU A 59 9.80 0.93 1.45
N LEU A 60 9.40 0.34 2.58
CA LEU A 60 9.62 -1.07 2.83
C LEU A 60 8.83 -1.94 1.82
N MET A 61 7.55 -1.62 1.57
CA MET A 61 6.75 -2.31 0.56
C MET A 61 7.34 -2.17 -0.84
N ALA A 62 7.84 -0.99 -1.23
CA ALA A 62 8.49 -0.77 -2.52
C ALA A 62 9.71 -1.70 -2.69
N ARG A 63 10.54 -1.82 -1.64
CA ARG A 63 11.68 -2.75 -1.62
C ARG A 63 11.23 -4.21 -1.67
N THR A 64 10.23 -4.59 -0.88
CA THR A 64 9.69 -5.97 -0.85
C THR A 64 9.08 -6.38 -2.19
N TYR A 65 8.44 -5.44 -2.90
CA TYR A 65 7.85 -5.69 -4.21
C TYR A 65 8.79 -5.38 -5.37
N GLU A 66 10.03 -4.98 -5.10
CA GLU A 66 11.06 -4.62 -6.09
C GLU A 66 10.57 -3.62 -7.15
N VAL A 67 9.84 -2.60 -6.70
CA VAL A 67 9.37 -1.48 -7.54
C VAL A 67 9.86 -0.15 -6.96
N SER A 68 9.87 0.90 -7.77
CA SER A 68 10.07 2.25 -7.24
C SER A 68 8.86 2.71 -6.43
N LEU A 69 9.05 3.68 -5.54
CA LEU A 69 7.95 4.26 -4.77
C LEU A 69 6.89 4.90 -5.68
N ASP A 70 7.31 5.44 -6.83
CA ASP A 70 6.44 6.05 -7.84
C ASP A 70 5.40 5.08 -8.39
N ALA A 71 5.68 3.76 -8.37
CA ALA A 71 4.74 2.74 -8.82
C ALA A 71 3.42 2.75 -8.02
N PHE A 72 3.45 3.23 -6.77
CA PHE A 72 2.27 3.33 -5.92
C PHE A 72 1.47 4.62 -6.14
N VAL A 73 2.07 5.61 -6.81
CA VAL A 73 1.44 6.92 -7.03
C VAL A 73 0.60 6.87 -8.31
N PRO A 74 -0.68 7.29 -8.28
CA PRO A 74 -1.47 7.41 -9.50
C PRO A 74 -0.93 8.50 -10.42
N GLU A 75 -0.95 8.27 -11.73
CA GLU A 75 -0.46 9.24 -12.73
C GLU A 75 -1.19 10.59 -12.64
N ASN A 76 -2.49 10.56 -12.32
CA ASN A 76 -3.34 11.74 -12.17
C ASN A 76 -3.45 12.21 -10.69
N TRP A 77 -2.44 11.95 -9.86
CA TRP A 77 -2.51 12.22 -8.41
C TRP A 77 -2.85 13.67 -8.06
N GLU A 78 -2.43 14.65 -8.86
CA GLU A 78 -2.75 16.07 -8.67
C GLU A 78 -4.26 16.33 -8.63
N SER A 79 -5.04 15.58 -9.42
CA SER A 79 -6.50 15.68 -9.47
C SER A 79 -7.22 14.97 -8.33
N LEU A 80 -6.48 14.18 -7.53
CA LEU A 80 -7.00 13.35 -6.44
C LEU A 80 -6.68 13.93 -5.05
N LEU A 81 -5.84 14.97 -4.99
CA LEU A 81 -5.59 15.72 -3.77
C LEU A 81 -6.75 16.69 -3.49
N PRO A 82 -7.14 16.87 -2.22
CA PRO A 82 -8.21 17.78 -1.82
C PRO A 82 -7.86 19.25 -2.07
#